data_AF-A0A2D6PVC8-F1
#
_entry.id   AF-A0A2D6PVC8-F1
#
_cell.length_a   1.000
_cell.length_b   1.000
_cell.length_c   1.000
_cell.angle_alpha   90.00
_cell.angle_beta   90.00
_cell.angle_gamma   90.00
#
_symmetry.space_group_name_H-M   'P 1'
#
loop_
_entity.id
_entity.type
_entity.pdbx_description
1 polymer ?
#
loop_
_entity_poly.entity_id
_entity_poly.type
_entity_poly.pdbx_seq_one_letter_code
_entity_poly.pdbx_strand_id
1 'polypeptide(L)'
;MTGILSAARIVPLVVLFALHAVAQRGRTLAVPKEYPTLTEALLEASPGAVVLVDVGTWDVNTELESGITIRGKDMRKTVLRGKPSAPVIIATDADKAHLENLTLEHPLTEKPQAKWPVIGIEGGSVTVSKCIIRNGHGPGVLISGAKHALLDQVDVIGCASAGVRIRGGKAEIKGGSVNLNQGYGIHAHEEAQVGITRTTLKSNGKSGVRSEGAKTAVTITDVTSQLNEFGASCIAAGAITVKDGRFEASTKDGLYVRGPESSFDIAGGVFNGNGGSGMSFTQGAGGKVTRATANGNRNSGLAAAHRDTRVTFHDNVANDNVGRGIFIQQAASAVVTQNTCETNKATGIGVYDKGTVCRAESNRCRENEKHGISYSREARGEARGNVVAKNKMQGFGIFDKAQVTAQKNHCLENILNGIQVWKGGRGILERNVCDRNQQSGISISGAGSEATFKRNKCRHNGFWGVSYEAGADRPEVGRDNELSKNKRGKTRR
;
A
#
# COMPACT_ATOMS: atom_id res chain seq x y z
N MET A 1 12.98 -92.57 10.54
CA MET A 1 13.73 -91.68 9.61
C MET A 1 13.10 -91.87 8.24
N THR A 2 12.63 -90.88 7.48
CA THR A 2 12.41 -89.41 7.64
C THR A 2 11.01 -89.10 7.04
N GLY A 3 10.43 -87.89 7.07
CA GLY A 3 10.76 -86.62 7.71
C GLY A 3 9.78 -85.53 7.21
N ILE A 4 9.30 -84.65 8.08
CA ILE A 4 8.34 -83.58 7.73
C ILE A 4 9.09 -82.27 7.46
N LEU A 5 8.78 -81.58 6.36
CA LEU A 5 9.13 -80.16 6.20
C LEU A 5 8.00 -79.39 5.50
N SER A 6 7.48 -78.37 6.21
CA SER A 6 6.46 -77.45 5.72
C SER A 6 7.09 -76.37 4.83
N ALA A 7 6.51 -76.11 3.67
CA ALA A 7 6.92 -75.04 2.77
C ALA A 7 6.41 -73.68 3.27
N ALA A 8 7.14 -73.06 4.21
CA ALA A 8 6.90 -71.68 4.61
C ALA A 8 7.12 -70.73 3.43
N ARG A 9 6.07 -70.07 2.96
CA ARG A 9 6.17 -69.03 1.92
C ARG A 9 6.91 -67.81 2.47
N ILE A 10 8.19 -67.70 2.14
CA ILE A 10 8.96 -66.47 2.37
C ILE A 10 8.44 -65.41 1.40
N VAL A 11 7.53 -64.56 1.88
CA VAL A 11 7.19 -63.31 1.19
C VAL A 11 8.38 -62.36 1.33
N PRO A 12 8.93 -61.77 0.25
CA PRO A 12 10.04 -60.85 0.37
C PRO A 12 9.64 -59.63 1.22
N LEU A 13 10.50 -59.21 2.15
CA LEU A 13 10.27 -58.07 3.04
C LEU A 13 9.85 -56.80 2.27
N VAL A 14 10.43 -56.61 1.07
CA VAL A 14 10.13 -55.52 0.12
C VAL A 14 8.66 -55.55 -0.36
N VAL A 15 8.11 -56.74 -0.63
CA VAL A 15 6.70 -56.90 -1.04
C VAL A 15 5.76 -56.65 0.14
N LEU A 16 6.16 -57.04 1.35
CA LEU A 16 5.38 -56.78 2.57
C LEU A 16 5.34 -55.28 2.91
N PHE A 17 6.46 -54.56 2.75
CA PHE A 17 6.53 -53.10 2.87
C PHE A 17 5.70 -52.39 1.80
N ALA A 18 5.80 -52.82 0.53
CA ALA A 18 5.01 -52.26 -0.56
C ALA A 18 3.49 -52.43 -0.33
N LEU A 19 3.05 -53.59 0.17
CA LEU A 19 1.64 -53.84 0.51
C LEU A 19 1.16 -53.01 1.71
N HIS A 20 1.99 -52.84 2.76
CA HIS A 20 1.64 -51.96 3.88
C HIS A 20 1.56 -50.48 3.47
N ALA A 21 2.51 -49.99 2.68
CA ALA A 21 2.49 -48.61 2.18
C ALA A 21 1.28 -48.33 1.25
N VAL A 22 0.82 -49.33 0.49
CA VAL A 22 -0.41 -49.23 -0.29
C VAL A 22 -1.66 -49.21 0.61
N ALA A 23 -1.68 -49.98 1.71
CA ALA A 23 -2.79 -50.01 2.66
C ALA A 23 -2.89 -48.77 3.57
N GLN A 24 -1.77 -48.08 3.85
CA GLN A 24 -1.73 -46.83 4.64
C GLN A 24 -2.19 -45.59 3.85
N ARG A 25 -2.28 -45.67 2.52
CA ARG A 25 -2.51 -44.51 1.65
C ARG A 25 -3.92 -43.93 1.81
N GLY A 26 -4.04 -42.71 2.31
CA GLY A 26 -5.34 -42.08 2.58
C GLY A 26 -5.96 -42.44 3.93
N ARG A 27 -5.27 -43.21 4.78
CA ARG A 27 -5.76 -43.58 6.12
C ARG A 27 -5.79 -42.36 7.06
N THR A 28 -6.74 -42.35 7.98
CA THR A 28 -6.70 -41.44 9.14
C THR A 28 -6.02 -42.15 10.32
N LEU A 29 -5.05 -41.48 10.97
CA LEU A 29 -4.33 -41.96 12.15
C LEU A 29 -4.74 -41.08 13.34
N ALA A 30 -5.46 -41.63 14.32
CA ALA A 30 -5.99 -40.84 15.43
C ALA A 30 -5.03 -40.74 16.64
N VAL A 31 -4.77 -39.52 17.12
CA VAL A 31 -3.95 -39.21 18.30
C VAL A 31 -4.87 -38.64 19.39
N PRO A 32 -4.98 -39.23 20.61
CA PRO A 32 -4.18 -40.33 21.14
C PRO A 32 -4.75 -41.74 20.87
N LYS A 33 -5.90 -41.85 20.20
CA LYS A 33 -6.72 -43.09 20.19
C LYS A 33 -6.01 -44.32 19.61
N GLU A 34 -5.24 -44.14 18.53
CA GLU A 34 -4.44 -45.19 17.90
C GLU A 34 -2.94 -45.02 18.23
N TYR A 35 -2.48 -43.77 18.35
CA TYR A 35 -1.07 -43.42 18.58
C TYR A 35 -0.95 -42.47 19.77
N PRO A 36 -0.22 -42.82 20.85
CA PRO A 36 -0.04 -41.97 22.03
C PRO A 36 0.44 -40.54 21.75
N THR A 37 1.31 -40.35 20.74
CA THR A 37 1.86 -39.04 20.38
C THR A 37 1.69 -38.72 18.90
N LEU A 38 1.74 -37.41 18.57
CA LEU A 38 1.76 -36.93 17.19
C LEU A 38 2.99 -37.44 16.43
N THR A 39 4.16 -37.50 17.07
CA THR A 39 5.41 -37.98 16.45
C THR A 39 5.30 -39.45 16.05
N GLU A 40 4.74 -40.32 16.90
CA GLU A 40 4.51 -41.74 16.57
C GLU A 40 3.54 -41.89 15.39
N ALA A 41 2.46 -41.12 15.35
CA ALA A 41 1.52 -41.13 14.24
C ALA A 41 2.14 -40.63 12.92
N LEU A 42 3.07 -39.68 12.98
CA LEU A 42 3.76 -39.16 11.80
C LEU A 42 4.79 -40.16 11.24
N LEU A 43 5.51 -40.88 12.10
CA LEU A 43 6.46 -41.93 11.68
C LEU A 43 5.78 -43.08 10.91
N GLU A 44 4.50 -43.34 11.20
CA GLU A 44 3.69 -44.36 10.52
C GLU A 44 2.86 -43.81 9.35
N ALA A 45 2.80 -42.49 9.18
CA ALA A 45 1.98 -41.85 8.15
C ALA A 45 2.64 -41.99 6.76
N SER A 46 1.85 -42.40 5.77
CA SER A 46 2.27 -42.46 4.36
C SER A 46 1.64 -41.33 3.55
N PRO A 47 2.24 -40.90 2.42
CA PRO A 47 1.70 -39.81 1.59
C PRO A 47 0.21 -40.00 1.21
N GLY A 48 -0.61 -39.04 1.60
CA GLY A 48 -2.08 -39.04 1.52
C GLY A 48 -2.77 -39.23 2.88
N ALA A 49 -2.04 -39.61 3.93
CA ALA A 49 -2.60 -39.84 5.26
C ALA A 49 -3.05 -38.55 5.98
N VAL A 50 -4.01 -38.70 6.89
CA VAL A 50 -4.49 -37.64 7.79
C VAL A 50 -4.19 -38.02 9.23
N VAL A 51 -3.27 -37.32 9.89
CA VAL A 51 -3.06 -37.45 11.33
C VAL A 51 -4.08 -36.56 12.05
N LEU A 52 -5.07 -37.18 12.70
CA LEU A 52 -6.17 -36.50 13.38
C LEU A 52 -5.87 -36.35 14.87
N VAL A 53 -5.59 -35.13 15.30
CA VAL A 53 -5.19 -34.80 16.68
C VAL A 53 -6.39 -34.34 17.49
N ASP A 54 -6.61 -34.98 18.65
CA ASP A 54 -7.70 -34.65 19.57
C ASP A 54 -7.57 -33.27 20.22
N VAL A 55 -8.62 -32.84 20.93
CA VAL A 55 -8.57 -31.65 21.78
C VAL A 55 -7.58 -31.86 22.92
N GLY A 56 -6.77 -30.84 23.22
CA GLY A 56 -5.66 -30.94 24.16
C GLY A 56 -4.49 -30.04 23.74
N THR A 57 -3.49 -29.93 24.61
CA THR A 57 -2.19 -29.32 24.29
C THR A 57 -1.15 -30.43 24.12
N TRP A 58 -0.47 -30.42 22.99
CA TRP A 58 0.47 -31.45 22.55
C TRP A 58 1.84 -30.81 22.37
N ASP A 59 2.80 -31.17 23.22
CA ASP A 59 4.16 -30.65 23.09
C ASP A 59 4.88 -31.33 21.91
N VAL A 60 5.27 -30.55 20.88
CA VAL A 60 5.82 -31.07 19.62
C VAL A 60 6.75 -30.09 18.92
N ASN A 61 7.88 -30.58 18.44
CA ASN A 61 8.65 -29.98 17.35
C ASN A 61 8.88 -31.11 16.34
N THR A 62 8.37 -30.99 15.11
CA THR A 62 8.43 -32.09 14.13
C THR A 62 8.44 -31.60 12.69
N GLU A 63 8.79 -32.50 11.78
CA GLU A 63 8.78 -32.26 10.33
C GLU A 63 7.47 -32.76 9.71
N LEU A 64 6.97 -32.02 8.72
CA LEU A 64 5.77 -32.36 7.96
C LEU A 64 6.17 -32.80 6.55
N GLU A 65 6.08 -34.11 6.30
CA GLU A 65 6.47 -34.70 5.01
C GLU A 65 5.44 -34.50 3.88
N SER A 66 5.87 -34.80 2.66
CA SER A 66 5.06 -34.71 1.45
C SER A 66 3.77 -35.55 1.53
N GLY A 67 2.65 -34.94 1.17
CA GLY A 67 1.34 -35.60 1.12
C GLY A 67 0.66 -35.83 2.47
N ILE A 68 1.27 -35.47 3.60
CA ILE A 68 0.67 -35.67 4.93
C ILE A 68 -0.23 -34.48 5.30
N THR A 69 -1.37 -34.76 5.94
CA THR A 69 -2.23 -33.76 6.58
C THR A 69 -2.18 -33.91 8.09
N ILE A 70 -1.83 -32.87 8.85
CA ILE A 70 -2.10 -32.81 10.30
C ILE A 70 -3.36 -31.98 10.51
N ARG A 71 -4.40 -32.60 11.08
CA ARG A 71 -5.73 -32.03 11.29
C ARG A 71 -6.06 -32.04 12.79
N GLY A 72 -6.40 -30.89 13.36
CA GLY A 72 -7.02 -30.85 14.69
C GLY A 72 -8.52 -31.14 14.62
N LYS A 73 -9.10 -31.61 15.74
CA LYS A 73 -10.56 -31.72 15.86
C LYS A 73 -11.25 -30.37 16.07
N ASP A 74 -10.58 -29.42 16.73
CA ASP A 74 -11.12 -28.09 17.02
C ASP A 74 -9.99 -27.04 16.96
N MET A 75 -10.10 -26.07 16.05
CA MET A 75 -9.11 -25.00 15.84
C MET A 75 -8.65 -24.30 17.12
N ARG A 76 -9.52 -24.15 18.12
CA ARG A 76 -9.24 -23.40 19.36
C ARG A 76 -8.85 -24.30 20.54
N LYS A 77 -9.07 -25.61 20.45
CA LYS A 77 -8.83 -26.57 21.56
C LYS A 77 -7.78 -27.64 21.26
N THR A 78 -7.48 -27.92 20.00
CA THR A 78 -6.30 -28.71 19.61
C THR A 78 -5.13 -27.75 19.42
N VAL A 79 -4.17 -27.80 20.35
CA VAL A 79 -3.00 -26.92 20.39
C VAL A 79 -1.73 -27.75 20.22
N LEU A 80 -0.92 -27.43 19.21
CA LEU A 80 0.44 -27.92 19.05
C LEU A 80 1.40 -26.88 19.64
N ARG A 81 2.16 -27.25 20.66
CA ARG A 81 3.07 -26.34 21.39
C ARG A 81 4.52 -26.78 21.18
N GLY A 82 5.34 -25.96 20.52
CA GLY A 82 6.76 -26.28 20.33
C GLY A 82 7.65 -25.76 21.44
N LYS A 83 8.73 -26.48 21.73
CA LYS A 83 9.83 -25.97 22.54
C LYS A 83 10.48 -24.79 21.81
N PRO A 84 10.94 -23.75 22.52
CA PRO A 84 11.45 -22.51 21.93
C PRO A 84 12.83 -22.64 21.24
N SER A 85 13.32 -23.87 21.06
CA SER A 85 14.61 -24.21 20.47
C SER A 85 14.56 -24.58 18.98
N ALA A 86 13.36 -24.71 18.41
CA ALA A 86 13.12 -25.07 17.01
C ALA A 86 11.69 -24.63 16.58
N PRO A 87 11.33 -24.65 15.28
CA PRO A 87 9.95 -24.47 14.86
C PRO A 87 9.00 -25.52 15.46
N VAL A 88 7.70 -25.21 15.61
CA VAL A 88 6.69 -26.19 16.02
C VAL A 88 6.49 -27.22 14.91
N ILE A 89 6.34 -26.73 13.67
CA ILE A 89 6.36 -27.53 12.45
C ILE A 89 7.39 -26.92 11.48
N ILE A 90 8.20 -27.77 10.86
CA ILE A 90 8.99 -27.44 9.67
C ILE A 90 8.55 -28.34 8.51
N ALA A 91 8.56 -27.83 7.28
CA ALA A 91 8.25 -28.59 6.08
C ALA A 91 9.35 -28.34 5.05
N THR A 92 10.24 -29.31 4.85
CA THR A 92 11.39 -29.21 3.94
C THR A 92 11.08 -29.92 2.64
N ASP A 93 11.02 -29.17 1.54
CA ASP A 93 10.64 -29.60 0.18
C ASP A 93 9.33 -30.40 0.06
N ALA A 94 8.49 -30.37 1.09
CA ALA A 94 7.26 -31.12 1.19
C ALA A 94 6.20 -30.64 0.19
N ASP A 95 5.78 -31.50 -0.75
CA ASP A 95 4.71 -31.21 -1.71
C ASP A 95 3.38 -31.84 -1.26
N LYS A 96 2.27 -31.09 -1.40
CA LYS A 96 0.91 -31.50 -1.01
C LYS A 96 0.78 -31.80 0.49
N ALA A 97 1.53 -31.07 1.31
CA ALA A 97 1.46 -31.16 2.76
C ALA A 97 0.45 -30.15 3.32
N HIS A 98 -0.28 -30.54 4.36
CA HIS A 98 -1.41 -29.78 4.90
C HIS A 98 -1.39 -29.67 6.43
N LEU A 99 -1.66 -28.47 6.94
CA LEU A 99 -1.99 -28.18 8.34
C LEU A 99 -3.40 -27.61 8.40
N GLU A 100 -4.30 -28.18 9.21
CA GLU A 100 -5.65 -27.63 9.34
C GLU A 100 -6.32 -27.73 10.71
N ASN A 101 -7.25 -26.79 10.96
CA ASN A 101 -8.21 -26.82 12.08
C ASN A 101 -7.55 -27.02 13.46
N LEU A 102 -6.42 -26.34 13.70
CA LEU A 102 -5.66 -26.41 14.95
C LEU A 102 -4.97 -25.09 15.29
N THR A 103 -4.50 -24.96 16.53
CA THR A 103 -3.62 -23.86 16.98
C THR A 103 -2.18 -24.35 17.01
N LEU A 104 -1.21 -23.52 16.57
CA LEU A 104 0.21 -23.73 16.80
C LEU A 104 0.79 -22.56 17.61
N GLU A 105 1.64 -22.85 18.58
CA GLU A 105 2.26 -21.83 19.43
C GLU A 105 3.64 -22.20 19.96
N HIS A 106 4.43 -21.18 20.32
CA HIS A 106 5.48 -21.34 21.33
C HIS A 106 4.96 -20.90 22.71
N PRO A 107 5.58 -21.37 23.81
CA PRO A 107 5.35 -20.84 25.15
C PRO A 107 5.53 -19.31 25.22
N LEU A 108 4.73 -18.65 26.06
CA LEU A 108 4.94 -17.24 26.37
C LEU A 108 6.26 -17.07 27.14
N THR A 109 7.14 -16.19 26.65
CA THR A 109 8.41 -15.83 27.30
C THR A 109 8.70 -14.35 27.10
N GLU A 110 9.17 -13.64 28.12
CA GLU A 110 9.43 -12.19 28.01
C GLU A 110 10.54 -11.84 27.01
N LYS A 111 11.59 -12.65 26.94
CA LYS A 111 12.75 -12.46 26.05
C LYS A 111 13.22 -13.82 25.51
N PRO A 112 12.67 -14.29 24.39
CA PRO A 112 13.17 -15.52 23.76
C PRO A 112 14.59 -15.30 23.23
N GLN A 113 15.50 -16.22 23.58
CA GLN A 113 16.91 -16.13 23.16
C GLN A 113 17.09 -16.45 21.68
N ALA A 114 16.34 -17.43 21.17
CA ALA A 114 16.32 -17.81 19.76
C ALA A 114 15.02 -17.35 19.08
N LYS A 115 15.09 -16.99 17.80
CA LYS A 115 13.96 -16.39 17.05
C LYS A 115 13.39 -17.34 16.00
N TRP A 116 12.96 -18.52 16.45
CA TRP A 116 12.37 -19.54 15.59
C TRP A 116 10.93 -19.19 15.16
N PRO A 117 10.55 -19.46 13.90
CA PRO A 117 9.17 -19.31 13.46
C PRO A 117 8.28 -20.39 14.07
N VAL A 118 6.97 -20.15 14.21
CA VAL A 118 6.04 -21.21 14.63
C VAL A 118 5.92 -22.28 13.54
N ILE A 119 5.80 -21.85 12.28
CA ILE A 119 5.85 -22.71 11.09
C ILE A 119 7.01 -22.29 10.17
N GLY A 120 7.88 -23.23 9.81
CA GLY A 120 8.83 -23.10 8.70
C GLY A 120 8.33 -23.84 7.46
N ILE A 121 8.34 -23.19 6.29
CA ILE A 121 8.10 -23.80 4.97
C ILE A 121 9.33 -23.51 4.12
N GLU A 122 10.12 -24.52 3.82
CA GLU A 122 11.38 -24.40 3.09
C GLU A 122 11.29 -25.21 1.80
N GLY A 123 11.14 -24.55 0.65
CA GLY A 123 10.80 -25.20 -0.61
C GLY A 123 9.36 -25.73 -0.65
N GLY A 124 9.12 -26.78 -1.44
CA GLY A 124 7.85 -27.52 -1.44
C GLY A 124 6.57 -26.75 -1.81
N SER A 125 5.42 -27.39 -1.55
CA SER A 125 4.07 -26.89 -1.80
C SER A 125 3.15 -27.23 -0.62
N VAL A 126 2.95 -26.27 0.30
CA VAL A 126 2.31 -26.47 1.61
C VAL A 126 1.06 -25.61 1.75
N THR A 127 0.00 -26.17 2.35
CA THR A 127 -1.23 -25.43 2.69
C THR A 127 -1.45 -25.42 4.20
N VAL A 128 -1.68 -24.24 4.77
CA VAL A 128 -2.14 -24.05 6.15
C VAL A 128 -3.56 -23.46 6.08
N SER A 129 -4.54 -24.10 6.69
CA SER A 129 -5.93 -23.66 6.58
C SER A 129 -6.72 -23.71 7.89
N LYS A 130 -7.48 -22.65 8.20
CA LYS A 130 -8.28 -22.55 9.45
C LYS A 130 -7.42 -22.84 10.69
N CYS A 131 -6.28 -22.17 10.80
CA CYS A 131 -5.35 -22.32 11.91
C CYS A 131 -5.14 -21.00 12.66
N ILE A 132 -4.85 -21.12 13.95
CA ILE A 132 -4.35 -20.00 14.77
C ILE A 132 -2.86 -20.21 14.99
N ILE A 133 -2.04 -19.23 14.69
CA ILE A 133 -0.58 -19.25 14.83
C ILE A 133 -0.22 -18.12 15.77
N ARG A 134 0.34 -18.42 16.94
CA ARG A 134 0.56 -17.38 17.96
C ARG A 134 1.84 -17.50 18.75
N ASN A 135 2.22 -16.38 19.38
CA ASN A 135 3.34 -16.28 20.30
C ASN A 135 4.69 -16.69 19.67
N GLY A 136 4.87 -16.53 18.36
CA GLY A 136 6.11 -16.86 17.67
C GLY A 136 7.30 -16.10 18.26
N HIS A 137 8.38 -16.81 18.60
CA HIS A 137 9.61 -16.20 19.13
C HIS A 137 10.43 -15.50 18.03
N GLY A 138 10.28 -15.99 16.80
CA GLY A 138 10.60 -15.30 15.56
C GLY A 138 9.32 -14.90 14.82
N PRO A 139 9.20 -15.20 13.51
CA PRO A 139 7.95 -15.03 12.79
C PRO A 139 6.82 -15.94 13.31
N GLY A 140 5.58 -15.68 12.90
CA GLY A 140 4.52 -16.68 12.97
C GLY A 140 4.76 -17.77 11.93
N VAL A 141 4.81 -17.36 10.67
CA VAL A 141 5.18 -18.23 9.53
C VAL A 141 6.42 -17.67 8.84
N LEU A 142 7.39 -18.53 8.55
CA LEU A 142 8.51 -18.26 7.67
C LEU A 142 8.39 -19.14 6.43
N ILE A 143 8.38 -18.53 5.26
CA ILE A 143 8.33 -19.17 3.94
C ILE A 143 9.63 -18.84 3.22
N SER A 144 10.38 -19.85 2.80
CA SER A 144 11.68 -19.73 2.14
C SER A 144 11.68 -20.51 0.84
N GLY A 145 11.70 -19.84 -0.31
CA GLY A 145 11.84 -20.48 -1.63
C GLY A 145 10.69 -21.40 -2.08
N ALA A 146 9.52 -21.35 -1.41
CA ALA A 146 8.42 -22.27 -1.68
C ALA A 146 7.91 -22.23 -3.13
N LYS A 147 7.64 -23.40 -3.72
CA LYS A 147 7.00 -23.53 -5.04
C LYS A 147 5.61 -22.88 -4.99
N HIS A 148 4.86 -23.17 -3.92
CA HIS A 148 3.59 -22.52 -3.58
C HIS A 148 3.19 -22.76 -2.12
N ALA A 149 3.12 -21.69 -1.30
CA ALA A 149 2.57 -21.73 0.05
C ALA A 149 1.18 -21.07 0.10
N LEU A 150 0.17 -21.75 0.63
CA LEU A 150 -1.18 -21.19 0.81
C LEU A 150 -1.51 -21.05 2.30
N LEU A 151 -1.85 -19.85 2.75
CA LEU A 151 -2.44 -19.59 4.05
C LEU A 151 -3.92 -19.17 3.84
N ASP A 152 -4.87 -20.06 4.12
CA ASP A 152 -6.32 -19.81 3.96
C ASP A 152 -7.04 -19.76 5.32
N GLN A 153 -7.66 -18.62 5.64
CA GLN A 153 -8.35 -18.38 6.92
C GLN A 153 -7.44 -18.63 8.13
N VAL A 154 -6.19 -18.15 8.06
CA VAL A 154 -5.19 -18.29 9.12
C VAL A 154 -5.09 -16.99 9.94
N ASP A 155 -5.15 -17.11 11.26
CA ASP A 155 -4.92 -16.01 12.20
C ASP A 155 -3.50 -16.06 12.75
N VAL A 156 -2.68 -15.03 12.51
CA VAL A 156 -1.29 -14.94 12.98
C VAL A 156 -1.12 -13.80 13.98
N ILE A 157 -0.88 -14.13 15.25
CA ILE A 157 -1.08 -13.22 16.38
C ILE A 157 0.14 -13.15 17.31
N GLY A 158 0.59 -11.94 17.64
CA GLY A 158 1.47 -11.71 18.80
C GLY A 158 2.89 -12.27 18.68
N CYS A 159 3.42 -12.41 17.47
CA CYS A 159 4.78 -12.90 17.25
C CYS A 159 5.83 -11.79 17.47
N ALA A 160 7.00 -12.15 17.99
CA ALA A 160 8.11 -11.23 18.28
C ALA A 160 8.90 -10.77 17.03
N SER A 161 8.46 -11.14 15.84
CA SER A 161 8.96 -10.65 14.55
C SER A 161 7.81 -10.31 13.61
N ALA A 162 7.95 -10.54 12.30
CA ALA A 162 6.83 -10.41 11.38
C ALA A 162 5.76 -11.50 11.64
N GLY A 163 4.49 -11.23 11.34
CA GLY A 163 3.48 -12.29 11.36
C GLY A 163 3.80 -13.36 10.33
N VAL A 164 3.88 -12.98 9.06
CA VAL A 164 4.33 -13.84 7.95
C VAL A 164 5.56 -13.21 7.29
N ARG A 165 6.65 -13.97 7.15
CA ARG A 165 7.83 -13.60 6.36
C ARG A 165 7.95 -14.54 5.16
N ILE A 166 8.17 -13.97 3.97
CA ILE A 166 8.35 -14.68 2.71
C ILE A 166 9.68 -14.25 2.11
N ARG A 167 10.58 -15.21 1.91
CA ARG A 167 11.92 -15.08 1.37
C ARG A 167 12.00 -15.89 0.07
N GLY A 168 11.74 -15.23 -1.05
CA GLY A 168 11.56 -15.90 -2.35
C GLY A 168 10.36 -16.84 -2.42
N GLY A 169 10.18 -17.47 -3.59
CA GLY A 169 9.07 -18.38 -3.84
C GLY A 169 7.72 -17.69 -4.04
N LYS A 170 6.64 -18.47 -3.99
CA LYS A 170 5.25 -18.00 -4.17
C LYS A 170 4.43 -18.22 -2.90
N ALA A 171 3.67 -17.20 -2.49
CA ALA A 171 2.73 -17.31 -1.38
C ALA A 171 1.37 -16.69 -1.71
N GLU A 172 0.29 -17.37 -1.31
CA GLU A 172 -1.06 -16.84 -1.33
C GLU A 172 -1.61 -16.78 0.10
N ILE A 173 -2.13 -15.62 0.50
CA ILE A 173 -2.67 -15.35 1.83
C ILE A 173 -4.10 -14.89 1.65
N LYS A 174 -5.07 -15.70 2.10
CA LYS A 174 -6.49 -15.53 1.82
C LYS A 174 -7.30 -15.56 3.12
N GLY A 175 -8.14 -14.57 3.35
CA GLY A 175 -8.90 -14.47 4.59
C GLY A 175 -8.01 -14.26 5.83
N GLY A 176 -8.58 -14.55 7.00
CA GLY A 176 -7.85 -14.53 8.27
C GLY A 176 -7.32 -13.16 8.69
N SER A 177 -6.39 -13.15 9.64
CA SER A 177 -5.82 -11.92 10.17
C SER A 177 -4.35 -12.04 10.58
N VAL A 178 -3.61 -10.93 10.54
CA VAL A 178 -2.18 -10.88 10.89
C VAL A 178 -1.96 -9.67 11.79
N ASN A 179 -2.02 -9.90 13.11
CA ASN A 179 -2.27 -8.86 14.10
C ASN A 179 -1.26 -8.89 15.27
N LEU A 180 -1.02 -7.74 15.89
CA LEU A 180 -0.26 -7.60 17.15
C LEU A 180 1.19 -8.13 17.09
N ASN A 181 1.75 -8.34 15.89
CA ASN A 181 3.13 -8.82 15.73
C ASN A 181 4.11 -7.64 15.89
N GLN A 182 5.24 -7.85 16.57
CA GLN A 182 6.20 -6.78 16.88
C GLN A 182 6.91 -6.21 15.64
N GLY A 183 6.94 -6.98 14.53
CA GLY A 183 7.50 -6.58 13.25
C GLY A 183 6.43 -6.13 12.25
N TYR A 184 6.62 -6.52 10.99
CA TYR A 184 5.62 -6.34 9.94
C TYR A 184 4.43 -7.28 10.13
N GLY A 185 3.28 -6.98 9.53
CA GLY A 185 2.25 -8.00 9.36
C GLY A 185 2.74 -9.08 8.39
N ILE A 186 2.83 -8.73 7.12
CA ILE A 186 3.38 -9.56 6.03
C ILE A 186 4.63 -8.89 5.46
N HIS A 187 5.75 -9.62 5.37
CA HIS A 187 7.03 -9.15 4.82
C HIS A 187 7.49 -10.06 3.69
N ALA A 188 7.41 -9.58 2.45
CA ALA A 188 7.95 -10.24 1.27
C ALA A 188 9.31 -9.64 0.90
N HIS A 189 10.30 -10.50 0.65
CA HIS A 189 11.63 -10.12 0.15
C HIS A 189 12.29 -11.23 -0.69
N GLU A 190 13.45 -10.92 -1.29
CA GLU A 190 14.27 -11.86 -2.08
C GLU A 190 13.49 -12.53 -3.22
N GLU A 191 12.93 -11.72 -4.13
CA GLU A 191 12.19 -12.15 -5.34
C GLU A 191 10.83 -12.83 -5.05
N ALA A 192 10.32 -12.75 -3.81
CA ALA A 192 9.03 -13.33 -3.41
C ALA A 192 7.84 -12.78 -4.22
N GLN A 193 6.95 -13.68 -4.65
CA GLN A 193 5.69 -13.36 -5.35
C GLN A 193 4.52 -13.63 -4.41
N VAL A 194 3.81 -12.59 -3.96
CA VAL A 194 2.80 -12.72 -2.90
C VAL A 194 1.44 -12.15 -3.31
N GLY A 195 0.39 -12.97 -3.23
CA GLY A 195 -1.00 -12.55 -3.34
C GLY A 195 -1.67 -12.46 -1.97
N ILE A 196 -2.30 -11.34 -1.64
CA ILE A 196 -3.01 -11.12 -0.37
C ILE A 196 -4.47 -10.74 -0.68
N THR A 197 -5.44 -11.47 -0.12
CA THR A 197 -6.87 -11.30 -0.42
C THR A 197 -7.75 -11.43 0.81
N ARG A 198 -8.60 -10.45 1.13
CA ARG A 198 -9.58 -10.51 2.25
C ARG A 198 -8.96 -10.74 3.64
N THR A 199 -7.72 -10.31 3.83
CA THR A 199 -6.98 -10.43 5.09
C THR A 199 -7.02 -9.12 5.88
N THR A 200 -7.14 -9.20 7.20
CA THR A 200 -7.02 -8.04 8.10
C THR A 200 -5.63 -7.99 8.72
N LEU A 201 -4.97 -6.82 8.70
CA LEU A 201 -3.65 -6.61 9.29
C LEU A 201 -3.69 -5.45 10.27
N LYS A 202 -3.66 -5.74 11.57
CA LYS A 202 -3.93 -4.73 12.60
C LYS A 202 -2.89 -4.66 13.71
N SER A 203 -2.48 -3.45 14.06
CA SER A 203 -1.63 -3.17 15.23
C SER A 203 -0.31 -3.94 15.23
N ASN A 204 0.31 -4.12 14.06
CA ASN A 204 1.68 -4.63 13.95
C ASN A 204 2.68 -3.48 14.18
N GLY A 205 3.84 -3.78 14.77
CA GLY A 205 4.83 -2.78 15.17
C GLY A 205 5.53 -2.04 14.02
N LYS A 206 5.42 -2.57 12.80
CA LYS A 206 5.90 -1.93 11.55
C LYS A 206 4.75 -1.84 10.53
N SER A 207 5.06 -1.79 9.25
CA SER A 207 4.07 -1.80 8.17
C SER A 207 3.17 -3.04 8.20
N GLY A 208 1.88 -2.88 7.88
CA GLY A 208 0.97 -4.02 7.70
C GLY A 208 1.50 -4.96 6.61
N VAL A 209 1.79 -4.41 5.44
CA VAL A 209 2.46 -5.12 4.34
C VAL A 209 3.78 -4.44 3.94
N ARG A 210 4.83 -5.24 3.68
CA ARG A 210 6.13 -4.81 3.13
C ARG A 210 6.49 -5.64 1.90
N SER A 211 6.72 -4.96 0.78
CA SER A 211 7.43 -5.47 -0.42
C SER A 211 8.84 -4.89 -0.44
N GLU A 212 9.87 -5.73 -0.60
CA GLU A 212 11.27 -5.31 -0.46
C GLU A 212 12.21 -6.09 -1.39
N GLY A 213 13.11 -5.40 -2.07
CA GLY A 213 14.10 -6.02 -2.96
C GLY A 213 13.62 -6.20 -4.40
N ALA A 214 14.58 -6.22 -5.33
CA ALA A 214 14.31 -6.38 -6.75
C ALA A 214 13.51 -7.66 -7.04
N LYS A 215 12.63 -7.59 -8.05
CA LYS A 215 11.69 -8.65 -8.48
C LYS A 215 10.66 -9.11 -7.43
N THR A 216 10.76 -8.72 -6.15
CA THR A 216 9.72 -8.99 -5.15
C THR A 216 8.44 -8.25 -5.54
N ALA A 217 7.32 -8.96 -5.64
CA ALA A 217 6.04 -8.38 -6.04
C ALA A 217 4.92 -8.80 -5.08
N VAL A 218 4.15 -7.82 -4.62
CA VAL A 218 2.99 -8.05 -3.75
C VAL A 218 1.72 -7.50 -4.40
N THR A 219 0.71 -8.35 -4.58
CA THR A 219 -0.63 -7.98 -5.06
C THR A 219 -1.64 -8.04 -3.92
N ILE A 220 -2.32 -6.93 -3.67
CA ILE A 220 -3.32 -6.76 -2.62
C ILE A 220 -4.71 -6.59 -3.25
N THR A 221 -5.69 -7.35 -2.74
CA THR A 221 -7.10 -7.28 -3.15
C THR A 221 -8.00 -7.33 -1.91
N ASP A 222 -8.79 -6.29 -1.68
CA ASP A 222 -9.75 -6.23 -0.55
C ASP A 222 -9.11 -6.56 0.81
N VAL A 223 -8.08 -5.80 1.18
CA VAL A 223 -7.36 -5.95 2.46
C VAL A 223 -7.66 -4.77 3.37
N THR A 224 -7.85 -5.03 4.66
CA THR A 224 -7.91 -3.98 5.69
C THR A 224 -6.60 -3.94 6.45
N SER A 225 -5.88 -2.82 6.39
CA SER A 225 -4.64 -2.56 7.13
C SER A 225 -4.83 -1.35 8.04
N GLN A 226 -4.74 -1.55 9.35
CA GLN A 226 -5.08 -0.53 10.34
C GLN A 226 -4.11 -0.48 11.53
N LEU A 227 -3.88 0.72 12.09
CA LEU A 227 -3.07 0.93 13.30
C LEU A 227 -1.63 0.38 13.20
N ASN A 228 -1.11 0.23 11.98
CA ASN A 228 0.26 -0.20 11.70
C ASN A 228 1.17 1.05 11.59
N GLU A 229 2.50 0.88 11.48
CA GLU A 229 3.41 2.00 11.19
C GLU A 229 3.07 2.65 9.84
N PHE A 230 2.90 1.81 8.83
CA PHE A 230 2.36 2.15 7.51
C PHE A 230 1.29 1.12 7.14
N GLY A 231 0.25 1.51 6.40
CA GLY A 231 -0.76 0.55 5.94
C GLY A 231 -0.13 -0.51 5.04
N ALA A 232 0.58 -0.06 4.00
CA ALA A 232 1.49 -0.87 3.20
C ALA A 232 2.75 -0.07 2.82
N SER A 233 3.78 -0.77 2.36
CA SER A 233 5.06 -0.14 2.00
C SER A 233 5.84 -0.97 0.99
N CYS A 234 6.57 -0.29 0.12
CA CYS A 234 7.33 -0.90 -0.96
C CYS A 234 8.68 -0.19 -1.12
N ILE A 235 9.79 -0.93 -1.02
CA ILE A 235 11.15 -0.36 -1.04
C ILE A 235 12.13 -1.18 -1.87
N ALA A 236 13.28 -0.56 -2.21
CA ALA A 236 14.45 -1.22 -2.79
C ALA A 236 14.13 -2.07 -4.04
N ALA A 237 13.54 -1.44 -5.07
CA ALA A 237 13.14 -2.08 -6.33
C ALA A 237 12.03 -3.17 -6.23
N GLY A 238 11.30 -3.20 -5.11
CA GLY A 238 10.08 -4.01 -5.00
C GLY A 238 8.92 -3.46 -5.83
N ALA A 239 7.90 -4.29 -6.06
CA ALA A 239 6.64 -3.91 -6.71
C ALA A 239 5.45 -4.10 -5.76
N ILE A 240 4.47 -3.17 -5.82
CA ILE A 240 3.20 -3.29 -5.09
C ILE A 240 1.98 -2.92 -5.95
N THR A 241 1.03 -3.85 -6.07
CA THR A 241 -0.25 -3.64 -6.76
C THR A 241 -1.37 -3.66 -5.74
N VAL A 242 -2.26 -2.65 -5.76
CA VAL A 242 -3.47 -2.61 -4.92
C VAL A 242 -4.68 -2.49 -5.82
N LYS A 243 -5.52 -3.52 -5.85
CA LYS A 243 -6.78 -3.52 -6.59
C LYS A 243 -7.89 -2.83 -5.80
N ASP A 244 -7.96 -3.13 -4.51
CA ASP A 244 -8.83 -2.46 -3.53
C ASP A 244 -8.33 -2.74 -2.09
N GLY A 245 -8.80 -1.98 -1.11
CA GLY A 245 -8.49 -2.17 0.31
C GLY A 245 -8.67 -0.90 1.16
N ARG A 246 -8.58 -1.05 2.49
CA ARG A 246 -8.76 0.01 3.49
C ARG A 246 -7.49 0.16 4.33
N PHE A 247 -6.70 1.20 4.07
CA PHE A 247 -5.41 1.50 4.69
C PHE A 247 -5.54 2.74 5.58
N GLU A 248 -5.94 2.54 6.83
CA GLU A 248 -6.47 3.61 7.68
C GLU A 248 -5.77 3.71 9.02
N ALA A 249 -5.72 4.92 9.59
CA ALA A 249 -5.21 5.15 10.94
C ALA A 249 -3.78 4.58 11.18
N SER A 250 -2.96 4.50 10.14
CA SER A 250 -1.53 4.19 10.27
C SER A 250 -0.82 5.33 10.99
N THR A 251 0.26 5.06 11.72
CA THR A 251 0.98 6.14 12.45
C THR A 251 1.78 7.05 11.51
N LYS A 252 2.18 6.54 10.33
CA LYS A 252 2.73 7.28 9.19
C LYS A 252 1.75 7.20 8.02
N ASP A 253 2.21 6.85 6.81
CA ASP A 253 1.39 6.90 5.60
C ASP A 253 0.51 5.64 5.42
N GLY A 254 -0.63 5.77 4.73
CA GLY A 254 -1.44 4.62 4.32
C GLY A 254 -0.70 3.70 3.33
N LEU A 255 0.01 4.29 2.36
CA LEU A 255 0.98 3.62 1.49
C LEU A 255 2.26 4.44 1.34
N TYR A 256 3.42 3.79 1.46
CA TYR A 256 4.73 4.42 1.26
C TYR A 256 5.59 3.64 0.26
N VAL A 257 5.87 4.23 -0.91
CA VAL A 257 6.76 3.63 -1.93
C VAL A 257 8.02 4.46 -2.07
N ARG A 258 9.19 3.84 -1.90
CA ARG A 258 10.49 4.52 -1.88
C ARG A 258 11.55 3.80 -2.71
N GLY A 259 12.37 4.58 -3.41
CA GLY A 259 13.63 4.15 -4.01
C GLY A 259 13.53 3.97 -5.53
N PRO A 260 14.69 3.90 -6.21
CA PRO A 260 14.74 3.66 -7.64
C PRO A 260 14.14 2.29 -7.95
N GLU A 261 13.51 2.18 -9.13
CA GLU A 261 12.86 0.97 -9.65
C GLU A 261 11.68 0.43 -8.82
N SER A 262 11.44 0.97 -7.61
CA SER A 262 10.27 0.64 -6.80
C SER A 262 8.99 1.05 -7.54
N SER A 263 8.14 0.08 -7.85
CA SER A 263 7.00 0.26 -8.78
C SER A 263 5.64 0.04 -8.11
N PHE A 264 4.61 0.72 -8.63
CA PHE A 264 3.26 0.59 -8.09
C PHE A 264 2.12 0.77 -9.12
N ASP A 265 1.06 0.00 -8.92
CA ASP A 265 -0.22 0.14 -9.63
C ASP A 265 -1.37 0.11 -8.60
N ILE A 266 -1.99 1.27 -8.36
CA ILE A 266 -3.11 1.43 -7.42
C ILE A 266 -4.39 1.70 -8.24
N ALA A 267 -5.37 0.81 -8.11
CA ALA A 267 -6.57 0.78 -8.96
C ALA A 267 -7.90 0.93 -8.18
N GLY A 268 -7.82 1.38 -6.93
CA GLY A 268 -8.92 1.58 -5.99
C GLY A 268 -8.40 1.85 -4.58
N GLY A 269 -9.24 1.61 -3.58
CA GLY A 269 -8.87 1.65 -2.17
C GLY A 269 -9.04 2.99 -1.45
N VAL A 270 -9.06 2.89 -0.12
CA VAL A 270 -9.30 3.96 0.85
C VAL A 270 -8.07 4.12 1.74
N PHE A 271 -7.50 5.31 1.77
CA PHE A 271 -6.23 5.65 2.43
C PHE A 271 -6.45 6.83 3.39
N ASN A 272 -7.30 6.62 4.39
CA ASN A 272 -7.90 7.70 5.19
C ASN A 272 -7.37 7.79 6.63
N GLY A 273 -7.35 9.01 7.18
CA GLY A 273 -7.09 9.24 8.60
C GLY A 273 -5.69 8.84 9.07
N ASN A 274 -4.73 8.72 8.16
CA ASN A 274 -3.36 8.31 8.47
C ASN A 274 -2.56 9.46 9.10
N GLY A 275 -1.59 9.10 9.94
CA GLY A 275 -0.74 10.02 10.71
C GLY A 275 0.29 10.78 9.86
N GLY A 276 0.55 10.31 8.64
CA GLY A 276 1.27 10.99 7.58
C GLY A 276 0.35 11.35 6.40
N SER A 277 0.74 10.97 5.19
CA SER A 277 -0.07 11.10 3.97
C SER A 277 -1.02 9.92 3.77
N GLY A 278 -2.03 10.04 2.90
CA GLY A 278 -2.75 8.87 2.41
C GLY A 278 -1.82 7.95 1.63
N MET A 279 -1.11 8.51 0.63
CA MET A 279 -0.03 7.82 -0.08
C MET A 279 1.16 8.75 -0.35
N SER A 280 2.39 8.26 -0.21
CA SER A 280 3.60 8.96 -0.63
C SER A 280 4.50 8.10 -1.51
N PHE A 281 4.97 8.69 -2.61
CA PHE A 281 5.88 8.09 -3.59
C PHE A 281 7.17 8.92 -3.65
N THR A 282 8.34 8.28 -3.56
CA THR A 282 9.58 9.02 -3.29
C THR A 282 10.87 8.36 -3.77
N GLN A 283 11.91 9.17 -3.98
CA GLN A 283 13.28 8.76 -4.32
C GLN A 283 13.41 7.83 -5.54
N GLY A 284 12.72 8.14 -6.64
CA GLY A 284 12.80 7.35 -7.88
C GLY A 284 11.64 6.36 -8.09
N ALA A 285 10.66 6.34 -7.20
CA ALA A 285 9.49 5.48 -7.32
C ALA A 285 8.63 5.85 -8.55
N GLY A 286 8.15 4.83 -9.28
CA GLY A 286 7.41 5.00 -10.54
C GLY A 286 6.08 4.25 -10.56
N GLY A 287 5.00 4.91 -10.98
CA GLY A 287 3.69 4.23 -11.04
C GLY A 287 2.48 5.13 -11.26
N LYS A 288 1.30 4.56 -11.03
CA LYS A 288 0.00 5.26 -11.17
C LYS A 288 -0.95 4.97 -10.00
N VAL A 289 -1.80 5.93 -9.72
CA VAL A 289 -2.90 5.84 -8.74
C VAL A 289 -4.19 6.25 -9.43
N THR A 290 -5.17 5.36 -9.43
CA THR A 290 -6.48 5.54 -10.07
C THR A 290 -7.63 5.14 -9.15
N ARG A 291 -8.69 5.95 -9.11
CA ARG A 291 -9.93 5.70 -8.34
C ARG A 291 -9.72 5.47 -6.84
N ALA A 292 -8.66 6.02 -6.26
CA ALA A 292 -8.39 5.93 -4.84
C ALA A 292 -8.97 7.12 -4.06
N THR A 293 -9.32 6.88 -2.80
CA THR A 293 -9.72 7.91 -1.83
C THR A 293 -8.62 8.09 -0.79
N ALA A 294 -8.19 9.33 -0.54
CA ALA A 294 -7.12 9.66 0.40
C ALA A 294 -7.49 10.91 1.22
N ASN A 295 -8.41 10.72 2.18
CA ASN A 295 -9.06 11.80 2.91
C ASN A 295 -8.66 11.87 4.39
N GLY A 296 -8.71 13.09 4.96
CA GLY A 296 -8.55 13.31 6.40
C GLY A 296 -7.17 12.95 6.96
N ASN A 297 -6.13 12.88 6.12
CA ASN A 297 -4.77 12.55 6.54
C ASN A 297 -4.07 13.77 7.18
N ARG A 298 -3.11 13.54 8.07
CA ARG A 298 -2.39 14.62 8.79
C ARG A 298 -1.38 15.38 7.92
N ASN A 299 -0.92 14.79 6.84
CA ASN A 299 -0.17 15.46 5.78
C ASN A 299 -1.06 15.61 4.54
N SER A 300 -0.63 15.15 3.37
CA SER A 300 -1.37 15.33 2.11
C SER A 300 -2.14 14.06 1.76
N GLY A 301 -3.19 14.14 0.95
CA GLY A 301 -3.88 12.94 0.45
C GLY A 301 -2.91 12.08 -0.37
N LEU A 302 -2.34 12.68 -1.42
CA LEU A 302 -1.38 12.05 -2.33
C LEU A 302 -0.11 12.89 -2.44
N ALA A 303 1.07 12.28 -2.37
CA ALA A 303 2.35 12.98 -2.44
C ALA A 303 3.37 12.31 -3.38
N ALA A 304 4.08 13.10 -4.19
CA ALA A 304 5.22 12.66 -4.99
C ALA A 304 6.42 13.58 -4.72
N ALA A 305 7.57 12.99 -4.37
CA ALA A 305 8.74 13.74 -3.89
C ALA A 305 10.08 13.19 -4.40
N HIS A 306 11.08 14.07 -4.44
CA HIS A 306 12.46 13.79 -4.90
C HIS A 306 12.59 13.52 -6.40
N ARG A 307 13.81 13.75 -6.91
CA ARG A 307 14.22 13.49 -8.30
C ARG A 307 13.84 12.08 -8.74
N ASP A 308 13.53 11.96 -10.04
CA ASP A 308 13.23 10.72 -10.77
C ASP A 308 11.98 9.97 -10.33
N THR A 309 11.32 10.39 -9.24
CA THR A 309 9.96 9.95 -8.90
C THR A 309 8.97 10.42 -9.97
N ARG A 310 8.21 9.47 -10.56
CA ARG A 310 7.29 9.71 -11.68
C ARG A 310 5.93 9.10 -11.39
N VAL A 311 4.90 9.94 -11.22
CA VAL A 311 3.56 9.48 -10.80
C VAL A 311 2.45 10.00 -11.70
N THR A 312 1.51 9.12 -12.04
CA THR A 312 0.20 9.52 -12.60
C THR A 312 -0.87 9.44 -11.50
N PHE A 313 -1.49 10.57 -11.19
CA PHE A 313 -2.67 10.67 -10.33
C PHE A 313 -3.88 10.93 -11.23
N HIS A 314 -4.75 9.93 -11.41
CA HIS A 314 -5.92 10.02 -12.27
C HIS A 314 -7.20 9.64 -11.54
N ASP A 315 -8.25 10.48 -11.58
CA ASP A 315 -9.58 10.17 -11.03
C ASP A 315 -9.54 9.75 -9.55
N ASN A 316 -8.81 10.49 -8.71
CA ASN A 316 -8.73 10.25 -7.26
C ASN A 316 -9.45 11.34 -6.45
N VAL A 317 -9.85 11.00 -5.22
CA VAL A 317 -10.41 11.93 -4.24
C VAL A 317 -9.39 12.15 -3.12
N ALA A 318 -9.05 13.41 -2.84
CA ALA A 318 -8.09 13.79 -1.82
C ALA A 318 -8.57 15.01 -1.05
N ASN A 319 -9.49 14.78 -0.11
CA ASN A 319 -10.26 15.80 0.60
C ASN A 319 -9.96 15.85 2.11
N ASP A 320 -10.30 16.97 2.76
CA ASP A 320 -10.23 17.13 4.22
C ASP A 320 -8.83 16.92 4.85
N ASN A 321 -7.77 16.85 4.04
CA ASN A 321 -6.42 16.62 4.55
C ASN A 321 -5.88 17.89 5.22
N VAL A 322 -5.09 17.73 6.28
CA VAL A 322 -4.47 18.85 7.01
C VAL A 322 -3.37 19.53 6.18
N GLY A 323 -2.73 18.79 5.29
CA GLY A 323 -1.86 19.29 4.24
C GLY A 323 -2.65 19.62 2.96
N ARG A 324 -2.17 19.10 1.83
CA ARG A 324 -2.75 19.33 0.50
C ARG A 324 -3.59 18.13 0.06
N GLY A 325 -4.45 18.32 -0.95
CA GLY A 325 -5.04 17.16 -1.63
C GLY A 325 -3.95 16.36 -2.34
N ILE A 326 -3.25 17.01 -3.27
CA ILE A 326 -2.11 16.44 -4.01
C ILE A 326 -0.89 17.35 -3.87
N PHE A 327 0.29 16.77 -3.58
CA PHE A 327 1.53 17.53 -3.42
C PHE A 327 2.70 16.93 -4.20
N ILE A 328 3.23 17.69 -5.16
CA ILE A 328 4.39 17.32 -5.99
C ILE A 328 5.55 18.24 -5.62
N GLN A 329 6.71 17.68 -5.25
CA GLN A 329 7.84 18.49 -4.75
C GLN A 329 9.23 17.91 -5.04
N GLN A 330 10.28 18.70 -4.74
CA GLN A 330 11.68 18.28 -4.72
C GLN A 330 12.19 17.60 -6.01
N ALA A 331 11.83 18.11 -7.18
CA ALA A 331 12.17 17.57 -8.51
C ALA A 331 11.47 16.26 -8.93
N ALA A 332 10.34 15.91 -8.30
CA ALA A 332 9.43 14.89 -8.81
C ALA A 332 8.71 15.35 -10.10
N SER A 333 8.26 14.40 -10.92
CA SER A 333 7.44 14.66 -12.11
C SER A 333 6.07 13.99 -11.99
N ALA A 334 4.99 14.70 -12.33
CA ALA A 334 3.63 14.17 -12.21
C ALA A 334 2.67 14.56 -13.33
N VAL A 335 1.74 13.65 -13.61
CA VAL A 335 0.52 13.92 -14.38
C VAL A 335 -0.66 13.82 -13.43
N VAL A 336 -1.44 14.89 -13.31
CA VAL A 336 -2.55 15.01 -12.35
C VAL A 336 -3.82 15.30 -13.14
N THR A 337 -4.63 14.29 -13.41
CA THR A 337 -5.82 14.37 -14.28
C THR A 337 -7.12 14.01 -13.56
N GLN A 338 -8.17 14.82 -13.71
CA GLN A 338 -9.53 14.49 -13.24
C GLN A 338 -9.66 14.20 -11.73
N ASN A 339 -8.72 14.64 -10.90
CA ASN A 339 -8.79 14.44 -9.45
C ASN A 339 -9.69 15.50 -8.79
N THR A 340 -10.28 15.13 -7.65
CA THR A 340 -11.03 16.03 -6.77
C THR A 340 -10.19 16.30 -5.51
N CYS A 341 -9.95 17.58 -5.22
CA CYS A 341 -9.16 18.04 -4.08
C CYS A 341 -9.91 19.18 -3.38
N GLU A 342 -10.75 18.83 -2.42
CA GLU A 342 -11.66 19.74 -1.75
C GLU A 342 -11.41 19.81 -0.24
N THR A 343 -11.83 20.90 0.41
CA THR A 343 -11.82 21.08 1.88
C THR A 343 -10.47 20.87 2.60
N ASN A 344 -9.34 20.80 1.89
CA ASN A 344 -8.02 20.62 2.50
C ASN A 344 -7.55 21.91 3.21
N LYS A 345 -6.83 21.77 4.33
CA LYS A 345 -6.33 22.91 5.13
C LYS A 345 -5.13 23.65 4.54
N ALA A 346 -4.61 23.18 3.40
CA ALA A 346 -3.66 23.92 2.57
C ALA A 346 -4.20 24.12 1.15
N THR A 347 -3.40 23.75 0.13
CA THR A 347 -3.75 23.88 -1.30
C THR A 347 -4.41 22.60 -1.80
N GLY A 348 -5.35 22.68 -2.74
CA GLY A 348 -5.87 21.50 -3.44
C GLY A 348 -4.77 20.70 -4.15
N ILE A 349 -4.13 21.29 -5.16
CA ILE A 349 -2.93 20.74 -5.84
C ILE A 349 -1.74 21.71 -5.69
N GLY A 350 -0.68 21.27 -5.02
CA GLY A 350 0.57 22.04 -4.91
C GLY A 350 1.72 21.43 -5.71
N VAL A 351 2.45 22.26 -6.47
CA VAL A 351 3.64 21.88 -7.24
C VAL A 351 4.81 22.80 -6.84
N TYR A 352 5.80 22.28 -6.14
CA TYR A 352 6.83 23.10 -5.47
C TYR A 352 8.24 22.64 -5.83
N ASP A 353 9.21 23.54 -5.76
CA ASP A 353 10.65 23.31 -5.93
C ASP A 353 11.19 23.21 -7.36
N LYS A 354 12.46 23.60 -7.47
CA LYS A 354 13.23 23.61 -8.70
C LYS A 354 13.35 22.21 -9.27
N GLY A 355 13.05 22.10 -10.57
CA GLY A 355 13.05 20.83 -11.28
C GLY A 355 11.78 20.00 -11.11
N THR A 356 10.84 20.42 -10.26
CA THR A 356 9.53 19.76 -10.16
C THR A 356 8.67 20.14 -11.35
N VAL A 357 8.10 19.14 -12.02
CA VAL A 357 7.28 19.32 -13.23
C VAL A 357 5.92 18.65 -13.05
N CYS A 358 4.84 19.38 -13.33
CA CYS A 358 3.48 18.83 -13.22
C CYS A 358 2.56 19.30 -14.36
N ARG A 359 1.84 18.36 -14.99
CA ARG A 359 0.67 18.68 -15.82
C ARG A 359 -0.60 18.43 -15.01
N ALA A 360 -1.27 19.50 -14.59
CA ALA A 360 -2.55 19.46 -13.90
C ALA A 360 -3.70 19.71 -14.89
N GLU A 361 -4.52 18.70 -15.17
CA GLU A 361 -5.57 18.77 -16.17
C GLU A 361 -6.96 18.30 -15.67
N SER A 362 -8.00 19.07 -15.98
CA SER A 362 -9.41 18.74 -15.70
C SER A 362 -9.71 18.39 -14.24
N ASN A 363 -8.88 18.84 -13.29
CA ASN A 363 -9.09 18.61 -11.87
C ASN A 363 -10.12 19.59 -11.28
N ARG A 364 -10.73 19.19 -10.17
CA ARG A 364 -11.61 20.02 -9.35
C ARG A 364 -10.92 20.35 -8.04
N CYS A 365 -10.62 21.63 -7.81
CA CYS A 365 -9.96 22.09 -6.59
C CYS A 365 -10.81 23.18 -5.93
N ARG A 366 -11.53 22.81 -4.87
CA ARG A 366 -12.55 23.69 -4.27
C ARG A 366 -12.48 23.80 -2.76
N GLU A 367 -12.87 24.97 -2.24
CA GLU A 367 -13.16 25.14 -0.82
C GLU A 367 -11.96 24.81 0.11
N ASN A 368 -10.74 24.81 -0.45
CA ASN A 368 -9.49 24.61 0.28
C ASN A 368 -9.11 25.89 1.04
N GLU A 369 -8.41 25.76 2.17
CA GLU A 369 -8.09 26.90 3.04
C GLU A 369 -6.93 27.79 2.54
N LYS A 370 -6.23 27.38 1.48
CA LYS A 370 -5.28 28.23 0.76
C LYS A 370 -5.71 28.36 -0.69
N HIS A 371 -4.84 28.02 -1.64
CA HIS A 371 -5.12 28.11 -3.07
C HIS A 371 -5.86 26.85 -3.55
N GLY A 372 -6.51 26.92 -4.72
CA GLY A 372 -6.99 25.70 -5.37
C GLY A 372 -5.84 24.93 -6.02
N ILE A 373 -5.06 25.62 -6.86
CA ILE A 373 -3.83 25.07 -7.47
C ILE A 373 -2.70 26.10 -7.31
N SER A 374 -1.48 25.67 -6.94
CA SER A 374 -0.32 26.56 -6.88
C SER A 374 0.98 25.92 -7.37
N TYR A 375 1.72 26.65 -8.20
CA TYR A 375 3.10 26.37 -8.60
C TYR A 375 4.03 27.38 -7.91
N SER A 376 5.09 26.93 -7.24
CA SER A 376 5.99 27.79 -6.46
C SER A 376 7.44 27.26 -6.43
N ARG A 377 8.40 28.12 -6.07
CA ARG A 377 9.84 27.85 -5.90
C ARG A 377 10.49 27.22 -7.14
N GLU A 378 10.46 27.94 -8.27
CA GLU A 378 11.00 27.48 -9.58
C GLU A 378 10.36 26.21 -10.18
N ALA A 379 9.23 25.74 -9.65
CA ALA A 379 8.44 24.65 -10.25
C ALA A 379 7.91 25.02 -11.64
N ARG A 380 7.69 24.01 -12.50
CA ARG A 380 7.24 24.21 -13.89
C ARG A 380 6.04 23.35 -14.25
N GLY A 381 5.29 23.74 -15.27
CA GLY A 381 4.31 22.84 -15.85
C GLY A 381 3.17 23.49 -16.63
N GLU A 382 2.09 22.73 -16.73
CA GLU A 382 0.88 23.10 -17.46
C GLU A 382 -0.35 22.91 -16.57
N ALA A 383 -1.28 23.86 -16.63
CA ALA A 383 -2.59 23.76 -16.00
C ALA A 383 -3.68 23.91 -17.06
N ARG A 384 -4.42 22.84 -17.37
CA ARG A 384 -5.41 22.83 -18.45
C ARG A 384 -6.82 22.47 -17.98
N GLY A 385 -7.82 23.30 -18.24
CA GLY A 385 -9.23 22.94 -18.07
C GLY A 385 -9.66 22.65 -16.62
N ASN A 386 -8.89 23.08 -15.61
CA ASN A 386 -9.22 22.82 -14.21
C ASN A 386 -10.36 23.73 -13.73
N VAL A 387 -11.21 23.21 -12.83
CA VAL A 387 -12.24 23.98 -12.13
C VAL A 387 -11.74 24.30 -10.72
N VAL A 388 -11.52 25.58 -10.47
CA VAL A 388 -10.78 26.08 -9.30
C VAL A 388 -11.62 27.12 -8.57
N ALA A 389 -12.39 26.70 -7.57
CA ALA A 389 -13.48 27.53 -7.05
C ALA A 389 -13.59 27.64 -5.52
N LYS A 390 -14.03 28.80 -5.02
CA LYS A 390 -14.35 29.03 -3.60
C LYS A 390 -13.21 28.76 -2.61
N ASN A 391 -11.95 28.79 -3.06
CA ASN A 391 -10.80 28.61 -2.17
C ASN A 391 -10.55 29.89 -1.35
N LYS A 392 -10.04 29.76 -0.11
CA LYS A 392 -9.89 30.89 0.84
C LYS A 392 -8.76 31.87 0.48
N MET A 393 -7.91 31.54 -0.49
CA MET A 393 -6.92 32.45 -1.07
C MET A 393 -7.18 32.68 -2.57
N GLN A 394 -6.14 32.78 -3.40
CA GLN A 394 -6.27 32.86 -4.86
C GLN A 394 -6.72 31.50 -5.41
N GLY A 395 -7.45 31.49 -6.52
CA GLY A 395 -7.77 30.24 -7.22
C GLY A 395 -6.50 29.54 -7.70
N PHE A 396 -5.78 30.19 -8.61
CA PHE A 396 -4.55 29.68 -9.23
C PHE A 396 -3.34 30.56 -8.90
N GLY A 397 -2.25 29.96 -8.42
CA GLY A 397 -1.00 30.66 -8.07
C GLY A 397 0.21 30.27 -8.93
N ILE A 398 0.94 31.27 -9.42
CA ILE A 398 2.26 31.13 -10.07
C ILE A 398 3.24 32.01 -9.29
N PHE A 399 4.02 31.40 -8.40
CA PHE A 399 4.81 32.10 -7.38
C PHE A 399 6.30 31.80 -7.46
N ASP A 400 7.13 32.68 -6.89
CA ASP A 400 8.54 32.42 -6.56
C ASP A 400 9.33 31.79 -7.73
N LYS A 401 9.36 32.49 -8.87
CA LYS A 401 10.02 32.06 -10.12
C LYS A 401 9.45 30.80 -10.80
N ALA A 402 8.28 30.31 -10.40
CA ALA A 402 7.59 29.24 -11.12
C ALA A 402 7.21 29.65 -12.55
N GLN A 403 7.18 28.69 -13.48
CA GLN A 403 6.90 28.92 -14.91
C GLN A 403 5.76 28.01 -15.39
N VAL A 404 4.62 28.60 -15.77
CA VAL A 404 3.40 27.82 -16.04
C VAL A 404 2.62 28.31 -17.25
N THR A 405 2.21 27.37 -18.10
CA THR A 405 1.18 27.59 -19.11
C THR A 405 -0.19 27.24 -18.53
N ALA A 406 -1.02 28.24 -18.28
CA ALA A 406 -2.38 28.07 -17.77
C ALA A 406 -3.39 28.30 -18.90
N GLN A 407 -4.09 27.23 -19.31
CA GLN A 407 -5.02 27.23 -20.43
C GLN A 407 -6.44 26.78 -20.03
N LYS A 408 -7.45 27.54 -20.45
CA LYS A 408 -8.87 27.16 -20.29
C LYS A 408 -9.31 26.85 -18.84
N ASN A 409 -8.63 27.35 -17.82
CA ASN A 409 -9.01 27.10 -16.43
C ASN A 409 -10.18 28.00 -16.01
N HIS A 410 -11.04 27.50 -15.12
CA HIS A 410 -12.21 28.19 -14.59
C HIS A 410 -11.94 28.56 -13.13
N CYS A 411 -11.51 29.79 -12.88
CA CYS A 411 -11.20 30.33 -11.55
C CYS A 411 -12.40 31.13 -11.03
N LEU A 412 -13.22 30.52 -10.17
CA LEU A 412 -14.56 30.99 -9.82
C LEU A 412 -14.69 31.30 -8.32
N GLU A 413 -15.26 32.45 -7.95
CA GLU A 413 -15.70 32.70 -6.56
C GLU A 413 -14.60 32.56 -5.47
N ASN A 414 -13.31 32.65 -5.82
CA ASN A 414 -12.23 32.57 -4.83
C ASN A 414 -12.15 33.88 -4.02
N ILE A 415 -11.68 33.79 -2.77
CA ILE A 415 -11.67 34.94 -1.83
C ILE A 415 -10.65 36.01 -2.23
N LEU A 416 -9.56 35.64 -2.90
CA LEU A 416 -8.60 36.60 -3.45
C LEU A 416 -8.76 36.71 -4.97
N ASN A 417 -7.65 36.65 -5.71
CA ASN A 417 -7.65 36.75 -7.17
C ASN A 417 -8.01 35.41 -7.83
N GLY A 418 -8.59 35.44 -9.03
CA GLY A 418 -8.82 34.21 -9.82
C GLY A 418 -7.50 33.52 -10.17
N ILE A 419 -6.60 34.27 -10.81
CA ILE A 419 -5.20 33.88 -11.07
C ILE A 419 -4.26 34.94 -10.48
N GLN A 420 -3.16 34.52 -9.85
CA GLN A 420 -2.10 35.40 -9.37
C GLN A 420 -0.74 34.95 -9.88
N VAL A 421 0.02 35.90 -10.43
CA VAL A 421 1.45 35.77 -10.70
C VAL A 421 2.20 36.66 -9.70
N TRP A 422 3.18 36.11 -8.99
CA TRP A 422 3.87 36.81 -7.89
C TRP A 422 5.34 36.42 -7.72
N LYS A 423 6.17 37.35 -7.22
CA LYS A 423 7.60 37.14 -6.88
C LYS A 423 8.39 36.42 -7.97
N GLY A 424 8.45 37.00 -9.16
CA GLY A 424 9.22 36.42 -10.27
C GLY A 424 8.51 35.31 -11.02
N GLY A 425 7.28 34.94 -10.63
CA GLY A 425 6.47 33.96 -11.34
C GLY A 425 6.25 34.37 -12.80
N ARG A 426 6.17 33.39 -13.71
CA ARG A 426 6.01 33.60 -15.15
C ARG A 426 4.84 32.79 -15.70
N GLY A 427 3.84 33.47 -16.26
CA GLY A 427 2.60 32.85 -16.72
C GLY A 427 2.31 33.06 -18.21
N ILE A 428 2.02 31.97 -18.94
CA ILE A 428 1.31 32.04 -20.23
C ILE A 428 -0.16 31.77 -19.95
N LEU A 429 -0.98 32.83 -19.95
CA LEU A 429 -2.39 32.75 -19.56
C LEU A 429 -3.27 32.85 -20.81
N GLU A 430 -3.83 31.72 -21.25
CA GLU A 430 -4.70 31.67 -22.44
C GLU A 430 -6.09 31.09 -22.17
N ARG A 431 -7.14 31.79 -22.63
CA ARG A 431 -8.56 31.35 -22.59
C ARG A 431 -9.09 30.99 -21.19
N ASN A 432 -8.46 31.47 -20.12
CA ASN A 432 -8.94 31.25 -18.76
C ASN A 432 -10.18 32.11 -18.47
N VAL A 433 -11.05 31.63 -17.59
CA VAL A 433 -12.25 32.31 -17.13
C VAL A 433 -12.10 32.63 -15.65
N CYS A 434 -11.98 33.91 -15.31
CA CYS A 434 -11.96 34.41 -13.94
C CYS A 434 -13.28 35.14 -13.65
N ASP A 435 -14.19 34.51 -12.91
CA ASP A 435 -15.55 35.01 -12.67
C ASP A 435 -15.85 35.08 -11.16
N ARG A 436 -16.46 36.18 -10.70
CA ARG A 436 -16.94 36.37 -9.31
C ARG A 436 -15.89 36.23 -8.20
N ASN A 437 -14.59 36.29 -8.49
CA ASN A 437 -13.56 36.30 -7.44
C ASN A 437 -13.63 37.63 -6.66
N GLN A 438 -13.41 37.62 -5.34
CA GLN A 438 -13.68 38.82 -4.53
C GLN A 438 -12.65 39.95 -4.72
N GLN A 439 -11.46 39.64 -5.25
CA GLN A 439 -10.48 40.64 -5.70
C GLN A 439 -10.48 40.78 -7.23
N SER A 440 -9.32 40.75 -7.90
CA SER A 440 -9.21 40.86 -9.36
C SER A 440 -9.39 39.51 -10.06
N GLY A 441 -9.76 39.53 -11.33
CA GLY A 441 -9.80 38.31 -12.16
C GLY A 441 -8.40 37.71 -12.32
N ILE A 442 -7.44 38.52 -12.76
CA ILE A 442 -6.02 38.17 -12.81
C ILE A 442 -5.20 39.28 -12.14
N SER A 443 -4.20 38.91 -11.35
CA SER A 443 -3.30 39.85 -10.68
C SER A 443 -1.83 39.49 -10.91
N ILE A 444 -0.98 40.52 -11.06
CA ILE A 444 0.46 40.41 -11.30
C ILE A 444 1.15 41.40 -10.37
N SER A 445 2.01 40.93 -9.46
CA SER A 445 2.62 41.78 -8.44
C SER A 445 4.00 41.29 -8.01
N GLY A 446 4.84 42.18 -7.46
CA GLY A 446 6.16 41.83 -6.94
C GLY A 446 7.23 41.64 -8.03
N ALA A 447 8.47 41.96 -7.67
CA ALA A 447 9.64 42.06 -8.55
C ALA A 447 9.79 40.90 -9.56
N GLY A 448 9.93 41.24 -10.84
CA GLY A 448 10.23 40.30 -11.94
C GLY A 448 9.07 39.36 -12.34
N SER A 449 7.85 39.62 -11.88
CA SER A 449 6.68 38.83 -12.25
C SER A 449 6.20 39.20 -13.64
N GLU A 450 6.08 38.20 -14.52
CA GLU A 450 5.79 38.37 -15.94
C GLU A 450 4.57 37.53 -16.35
N ALA A 451 3.70 38.05 -17.22
CA ALA A 451 2.60 37.27 -17.76
C ALA A 451 2.18 37.72 -19.17
N THR A 452 1.77 36.77 -20.00
CA THR A 452 1.11 37.03 -21.29
C THR A 452 -0.38 36.66 -21.19
N PHE A 453 -1.24 37.43 -21.87
CA PHE A 453 -2.69 37.30 -21.79
C PHE A 453 -3.30 37.15 -23.17
N LYS A 454 -3.89 36.00 -23.48
CA LYS A 454 -4.54 35.72 -24.76
C LYS A 454 -5.95 35.20 -24.55
N ARG A 455 -6.96 35.88 -25.06
CA ARG A 455 -8.38 35.45 -25.05
C ARG A 455 -8.96 35.09 -23.66
N ASN A 456 -8.41 35.63 -22.56
CA ASN A 456 -8.96 35.39 -21.23
C ASN A 456 -10.27 36.16 -21.02
N LYS A 457 -11.14 35.67 -20.15
CA LYS A 457 -12.40 36.32 -19.77
C LYS A 457 -12.39 36.63 -18.28
N CYS A 458 -12.37 37.91 -17.90
CA CYS A 458 -12.38 38.34 -16.51
C CYS A 458 -13.62 39.21 -16.26
N ARG A 459 -14.57 38.70 -15.48
CA ARG A 459 -15.87 39.35 -15.26
C ARG A 459 -16.40 39.20 -13.83
N HIS A 460 -17.24 40.15 -13.42
CA HIS A 460 -17.89 40.19 -12.09
C HIS A 460 -16.92 40.10 -10.90
N ASN A 461 -15.62 40.34 -11.09
CA ASN A 461 -14.65 40.29 -10.00
C ASN A 461 -14.76 41.57 -9.16
N GLY A 462 -14.52 41.44 -7.84
CA GLY A 462 -14.76 42.50 -6.85
C GLY A 462 -13.82 43.70 -6.95
N PHE A 463 -12.67 43.55 -7.63
CA PHE A 463 -11.77 44.63 -8.04
C PHE A 463 -11.74 44.78 -9.58
N TRP A 464 -10.64 44.41 -10.23
CA TRP A 464 -10.38 44.68 -11.66
C TRP A 464 -10.46 43.40 -12.50
N GLY A 465 -10.58 43.54 -13.81
CA GLY A 465 -10.40 42.40 -14.71
C GLY A 465 -8.96 41.88 -14.65
N VAL A 466 -8.00 42.78 -14.88
CA VAL A 466 -6.55 42.54 -14.69
C VAL A 466 -5.98 43.66 -13.79
N SER A 467 -5.10 43.33 -12.85
CA SER A 467 -4.39 44.34 -12.04
C SER A 467 -2.89 44.08 -11.97
N TYR A 468 -2.11 45.12 -12.25
CA TYR A 468 -0.68 45.19 -11.97
C TYR A 468 -0.48 45.92 -10.64
N GLU A 469 0.49 45.46 -9.83
CA GLU A 469 0.90 46.14 -8.60
C GLU A 469 2.43 46.28 -8.52
N ALA A 470 2.93 46.93 -7.47
CA ALA A 470 4.34 47.33 -7.35
C ALA A 470 5.32 46.17 -7.65
N GLY A 471 6.31 46.47 -8.51
CA GLY A 471 7.36 45.54 -8.92
C GLY A 471 7.00 44.55 -10.04
N ALA A 472 5.75 44.48 -10.49
CA ALA A 472 5.40 43.70 -11.68
C ALA A 472 5.80 44.41 -12.97
N ASP A 473 6.20 43.63 -13.97
CA ASP A 473 6.25 44.14 -15.34
C ASP A 473 4.83 44.40 -15.84
N ARG A 474 4.67 45.45 -16.66
CA ARG A 474 3.38 45.97 -17.13
C ARG A 474 3.18 45.79 -18.64
N PRO A 475 3.19 44.55 -19.17
CA PRO A 475 2.89 44.32 -20.59
C PRO A 475 1.46 44.76 -20.92
N GLU A 476 1.22 45.09 -22.18
CA GLU A 476 -0.13 45.44 -22.63
C GLU A 476 -1.09 44.24 -22.52
N VAL A 477 -2.28 44.47 -21.96
CA VAL A 477 -3.35 43.48 -22.03
C VAL A 477 -3.90 43.47 -23.46
N GLY A 478 -3.69 42.37 -24.18
CA GLY A 478 -4.12 42.21 -25.56
C GLY A 478 -5.61 42.47 -25.77
N ARG A 479 -5.97 43.11 -26.89
CA ARG A 479 -7.35 43.48 -27.26
C ARG A 479 -8.31 42.29 -27.37
N ASP A 480 -7.78 41.08 -27.45
CA ASP A 480 -8.52 39.82 -27.52
C ASP A 480 -9.01 39.31 -26.15
N ASN A 481 -8.63 39.94 -25.04
CA ASN A 481 -9.10 39.59 -23.69
C ASN A 481 -10.42 40.32 -23.36
N GLU A 482 -11.41 39.57 -22.87
CA GLU A 482 -12.74 40.07 -22.51
C GLU A 482 -12.78 40.50 -21.04
N LEU A 483 -12.60 41.80 -20.79
CA LEU A 483 -12.67 42.40 -19.45
C LEU A 483 -13.97 43.20 -19.30
N SER A 484 -14.96 42.65 -18.60
CA SER A 484 -16.32 43.22 -18.52
C SER A 484 -16.91 43.11 -17.12
N LYS A 485 -17.76 44.06 -16.70
CA LYS A 485 -18.53 43.99 -15.44
C LYS A 485 -17.71 43.75 -14.14
N ASN A 486 -16.42 44.09 -14.09
CA ASN A 486 -15.62 44.06 -12.86
C ASN A 486 -15.80 45.37 -12.09
N LYS A 487 -15.93 45.31 -10.75
CA LYS A 487 -16.46 46.41 -9.92
C LYS A 487 -15.62 47.70 -9.97
N ARG A 488 -14.30 47.61 -10.13
CA ARG A 488 -13.40 48.78 -10.22
C ARG A 488 -13.01 49.16 -11.65
N GLY A 489 -13.25 48.28 -12.63
CA GLY A 489 -12.99 48.55 -14.06
C GLY A 489 -12.22 47.44 -14.77
N LYS A 490 -11.80 47.71 -16.01
CA LYS A 490 -11.09 46.71 -16.85
C LYS A 490 -9.70 46.39 -16.32
N THR A 491 -8.84 47.41 -16.19
CA THR A 491 -7.41 47.25 -15.86
C THR A 491 -6.93 48.29 -14.85
N ARG A 492 -6.19 47.87 -13.82
CA ARG A 492 -5.31 48.75 -13.02
C ARG A 492 -3.88 48.55 -13.49
N ARG A 493 -3.20 49.63 -13.89
CA ARG A 493 -1.75 49.62 -14.19
C ARG A 493 -0.97 50.11 -12.97
#